data_AF-A0A920D5F9-F1
#
_entry.id   AF-A0A920D5F9-F1
#
_cell.length_a   1.000
_cell.length_b   1.000
_cell.length_c   1.000
_cell.angle_alpha   90.00
_cell.angle_beta   90.00
_cell.angle_gamma   90.00
#
_symmetry.space_group_name_H-M   'P 1'
#
loop_
_entity.id
_entity.type
_entity.pdbx_description
1 polymer ?
#
loop_
_entity_poly.entity_id
_entity_poly.type
_entity_poly.pdbx_seq_one_letter_code
_entity_poly.pdbx_strand_id
1 'polypeptide(L)'
;MSTKKNKLVPWLAALLLLSVGFNIYFISHTVKQRQQAELDWGKKLILGYYDASVFAGIMRDATGSLLDNPGVEQRLSYKYQIGLAYRFNQAIPLLIAGAEKINGKPFKPMKYIPAHWFTEINNALGTIGSDGASLTEEELSYVKTAHELFSQTAQLLEGFEVESTADDLALAMAQGGAWVSIVEQINDLFAEAPEFLFTYRSTLGSK
;
A
#
# COMPACT_ATOMS: atom_id res chain seq x y z
N MET A 1 -11.01 51.95 61.80
CA MET A 1 -10.37 50.72 61.27
C MET A 1 -10.91 50.45 59.88
N SER A 2 -10.11 50.69 58.83
CA SER A 2 -10.47 50.34 57.46
C SER A 2 -9.84 48.99 57.14
N THR A 3 -10.65 47.94 57.03
CA THR A 3 -10.22 46.64 56.52
C THR A 3 -9.86 46.79 55.04
N LYS A 4 -8.57 46.90 54.76
CA LYS A 4 -8.01 46.85 53.40
C LYS A 4 -8.35 45.47 52.83
N LYS A 5 -9.44 45.35 52.06
CA LYS A 5 -9.86 44.08 51.44
C LYS A 5 -8.67 43.50 50.67
N ASN A 6 -8.23 42.29 51.06
CA ASN A 6 -7.06 41.67 50.48
C ASN A 6 -7.37 41.18 49.05
N LYS A 7 -7.16 42.05 48.05
CA LYS A 7 -7.48 41.81 46.63
C LYS A 7 -6.54 40.80 45.96
N LEU A 8 -5.49 40.35 46.65
CA LEU A 8 -4.47 39.45 46.13
C LEU A 8 -5.01 38.03 45.88
N VAL A 9 -5.84 37.52 46.80
CA VAL A 9 -6.45 36.19 46.71
C VAL A 9 -7.36 36.04 45.48
N PRO A 10 -8.32 36.94 45.20
CA PRO A 10 -9.16 36.82 44.00
C PRO A 10 -8.37 37.00 42.70
N TRP A 11 -7.31 37.81 42.71
CA TRP A 11 -6.40 37.95 41.55
C TRP A 11 -5.60 36.69 41.27
N LEU A 12 -5.04 36.06 42.31
CA LEU A 12 -4.34 34.78 42.18
C LEU A 12 -5.30 33.67 41.73
N ALA A 13 -6.53 33.65 42.25
CA ALA A 13 -7.55 32.71 41.80
C ALA A 13 -7.93 32.92 40.33
N ALA A 14 -8.08 34.16 39.87
CA ALA A 14 -8.34 34.48 38.46
C ALA A 14 -7.18 34.06 37.54
N LEU A 15 -5.93 34.34 37.94
CA LEU A 15 -4.73 33.91 37.21
C LEU A 15 -4.62 32.38 37.15
N LEU A 16 -4.95 31.69 38.24
CA LEU A 16 -4.95 30.24 38.30
C LEU A 16 -6.01 29.65 37.36
N LEU A 17 -7.23 30.20 37.36
CA LEU A 17 -8.30 29.79 36.45
C LEU A 17 -7.93 30.03 34.98
N LEU A 18 -7.30 31.17 34.66
CA LEU A 18 -6.79 31.45 33.32
C LEU A 18 -5.68 30.48 32.91
N SER A 19 -4.76 30.15 33.83
CA SER A 19 -3.68 29.18 33.58
C SER A 19 -4.23 27.77 33.33
N VAL A 20 -5.20 27.31 34.13
CA VAL A 20 -5.87 26.03 33.93
C VAL A 20 -6.64 26.02 32.60
N GLY A 21 -7.37 27.10 32.30
CA GLY A 21 -8.07 27.26 31.02
C GLY A 21 -7.12 27.19 29.82
N PHE A 22 -5.97 27.86 29.90
CA PHE A 22 -4.97 27.84 28.83
C PHE A 22 -4.34 26.45 28.66
N ASN A 23 -4.06 25.73 29.75
CA ASN A 23 -3.57 24.36 29.70
C ASN A 23 -4.60 23.41 29.06
N ILE A 24 -5.86 23.47 29.48
CA ILE A 24 -6.93 22.63 28.92
C ILE A 24 -7.13 22.93 27.43
N TYR A 25 -7.12 24.22 27.06
CA TYR A 25 -7.20 24.63 25.66
C TYR A 25 -6.03 24.08 24.84
N PHE A 26 -4.80 24.23 25.32
CA PHE A 26 -3.60 23.75 24.62
C PHE A 26 -3.63 22.24 24.45
N ILE A 27 -3.94 21.48 25.51
CA ILE A 27 -4.07 20.02 25.46
C ILE A 27 -5.16 19.63 24.45
N SER A 28 -6.34 20.25 24.53
CA SER A 28 -7.45 19.96 23.62
C SER A 28 -7.10 20.25 22.17
N HIS A 29 -6.38 21.34 21.91
CA HIS A 29 -5.94 21.73 20.58
C HIS A 29 -4.90 20.73 20.04
N THR A 30 -3.91 20.36 20.84
CA THR A 30 -2.88 19.37 20.46
C THR A 30 -3.49 18.00 20.21
N VAL A 31 -4.44 17.56 21.03
CA VAL A 31 -5.14 16.28 20.83
C VAL A 31 -5.93 16.29 19.52
N LYS A 32 -6.68 17.36 19.24
CA LYS A 32 -7.41 17.51 17.97
C LYS A 32 -6.48 17.50 16.76
N GLN A 33 -5.35 18.20 16.83
CA GLN A 33 -4.36 18.18 15.74
C GLN A 33 -3.78 16.79 15.50
N ARG A 34 -3.47 16.03 16.55
CA ARG A 34 -2.97 14.65 16.43
C ARG A 34 -4.02 13.74 15.82
N GLN A 35 -5.26 13.81 16.28
CA GLN A 35 -6.36 13.02 15.73
C GLN A 35 -6.58 13.34 14.24
N GLN A 36 -6.52 14.62 13.85
CA GLN A 36 -6.61 14.99 12.43
C GLN A 36 -5.45 14.42 11.61
N ALA A 37 -4.22 14.49 12.12
CA ALA A 37 -3.06 13.94 11.42
C ALA A 37 -3.13 12.41 11.26
N GLU A 38 -3.61 11.70 12.28
CA GLU A 38 -3.86 10.25 12.21
C GLU A 38 -4.94 9.93 11.18
N LEU A 39 -6.02 10.69 11.15
CA LEU A 39 -7.11 10.52 10.20
C LEU A 39 -6.67 10.80 8.76
N ASP A 40 -5.89 11.88 8.53
CA ASP A 40 -5.33 12.19 7.21
C ASP A 40 -4.34 11.11 6.75
N TRP A 41 -3.55 10.56 7.67
CA TRP A 41 -2.65 9.44 7.40
C TRP A 41 -3.44 8.17 7.04
N GLY A 42 -4.48 7.85 7.81
CA GLY A 42 -5.41 6.77 7.54
C GLY A 42 -6.02 6.85 6.14
N LYS A 43 -6.50 8.04 5.75
CA LYS A 43 -7.04 8.27 4.39
C LYS A 43 -6.02 8.00 3.29
N LYS A 44 -4.74 8.34 3.50
CA LYS A 44 -3.67 8.00 2.54
C LYS A 44 -3.44 6.50 2.46
N LEU A 45 -3.49 5.79 3.58
CA LEU A 45 -3.36 4.33 3.59
C LEU A 45 -4.54 3.64 2.91
N ILE A 46 -5.77 4.15 3.08
CA ILE A 46 -6.96 3.67 2.36
C ILE A 46 -6.74 3.78 0.85
N LEU A 47 -6.30 4.94 0.37
CA LEU A 47 -6.01 5.13 -1.06
C LEU A 47 -4.92 4.16 -1.55
N GLY A 48 -3.83 4.01 -0.77
CA GLY A 48 -2.77 3.07 -1.12
C GLY A 48 -3.23 1.61 -1.16
N TYR A 49 -4.14 1.22 -0.27
CA TYR A 49 -4.76 -0.10 -0.26
C TYR A 49 -5.65 -0.33 -1.49
N TYR A 50 -6.46 0.66 -1.88
CA TYR A 50 -7.25 0.58 -3.12
C TYR A 50 -6.35 0.52 -4.36
N ASP A 51 -5.32 1.37 -4.45
CA ASP A 51 -4.37 1.35 -5.55
C ASP A 51 -3.62 0.01 -5.64
N ALA A 52 -3.29 -0.61 -4.50
CA ALA A 52 -2.65 -1.92 -4.45
C ALA A 52 -3.60 -3.02 -4.92
N SER A 53 -4.88 -2.93 -4.56
CA SER A 53 -5.93 -3.86 -4.98
C SER A 53 -6.16 -3.77 -6.49
N VAL A 54 -6.24 -2.54 -7.02
CA VAL A 54 -6.34 -2.29 -8.46
C VAL A 54 -5.10 -2.83 -9.19
N PHE A 55 -3.90 -2.57 -8.68
CA PHE A 55 -2.66 -3.08 -9.27
C PHE A 55 -2.66 -4.61 -9.34
N ALA A 56 -2.87 -5.30 -8.21
CA ALA A 56 -2.87 -6.75 -8.15
C ALA A 56 -3.96 -7.35 -9.04
N GLY A 57 -5.16 -6.76 -9.05
CA GLY A 57 -6.28 -7.18 -9.91
C GLY A 57 -5.96 -7.07 -11.40
N ILE A 58 -5.43 -5.93 -11.86
CA ILE A 58 -5.03 -5.75 -13.27
C ILE A 58 -3.96 -6.77 -13.66
N MET A 59 -2.94 -6.97 -12.81
CA MET A 59 -1.85 -7.91 -13.09
C MET A 59 -2.35 -9.36 -13.15
N ARG A 60 -3.22 -9.76 -12.22
CA ARG A 60 -3.90 -11.06 -12.22
C ARG A 60 -4.68 -11.28 -13.50
N ASP A 61 -5.55 -10.34 -13.84
CA ASP A 61 -6.48 -10.47 -14.96
C ASP A 61 -5.74 -10.46 -16.31
N ALA A 62 -4.71 -9.62 -16.43
CA ALA A 62 -3.86 -9.56 -17.62
C ALA A 62 -3.12 -10.88 -17.83
N THR A 63 -2.39 -11.34 -16.82
CA THR A 63 -1.63 -12.60 -16.91
C THR A 63 -2.54 -13.80 -17.14
N GLY A 64 -3.71 -13.85 -16.50
CA GLY A 64 -4.73 -14.89 -16.75
C GLY A 64 -5.24 -14.88 -18.18
N SER A 65 -5.61 -13.70 -18.70
CA SER A 65 -6.07 -13.55 -20.08
C SER A 65 -5.02 -14.01 -21.11
N LEU A 66 -3.74 -13.73 -20.86
CA LEU A 66 -2.65 -14.17 -21.73
C LEU A 66 -2.43 -15.70 -21.67
N LEU A 67 -2.66 -16.34 -20.52
CA LEU A 67 -2.56 -17.79 -20.36
C LEU A 67 -3.71 -18.54 -21.05
N ASP A 68 -4.93 -17.99 -20.98
CA ASP A 68 -6.12 -18.65 -21.52
C ASP A 68 -6.15 -18.63 -23.06
N ASN A 69 -5.70 -17.55 -23.68
CA ASN A 69 -5.69 -17.42 -25.13
C ASN A 69 -4.58 -16.47 -25.60
N PRO A 70 -3.40 -16.97 -26.02
CA PRO A 70 -2.26 -16.14 -26.39
C PRO A 70 -2.35 -15.54 -27.82
N GLY A 71 -3.57 -15.29 -28.30
CA GLY A 71 -3.84 -14.68 -29.60
C GLY A 71 -3.36 -13.22 -29.70
N VAL A 72 -3.27 -12.70 -30.93
CA VAL A 72 -2.77 -11.34 -31.20
C VAL A 72 -3.61 -10.25 -30.49
N GLU A 73 -4.93 -10.39 -30.49
CA GLU A 73 -5.83 -9.44 -29.82
C GLU A 73 -5.66 -9.48 -28.28
N GLN A 74 -5.53 -10.67 -27.70
CA GLN A 74 -5.30 -10.84 -26.28
C GLN A 74 -3.93 -10.31 -25.85
N ARG A 75 -2.88 -10.50 -26.67
CA ARG A 75 -1.56 -9.90 -26.42
C ARG A 75 -1.59 -8.38 -26.44
N LEU A 76 -2.37 -7.77 -27.35
CA LEU A 76 -2.57 -6.33 -27.38
C LEU A 76 -3.29 -5.83 -26.12
N SER A 77 -4.37 -6.52 -25.73
CA SER A 77 -5.14 -6.20 -24.51
C SER A 77 -4.27 -6.34 -23.26
N TYR A 78 -3.54 -7.44 -23.14
CA TYR A 78 -2.56 -7.70 -22.10
C TYR A 78 -1.52 -6.58 -22.00
N LYS A 79 -0.91 -6.19 -23.13
CA LYS A 79 0.08 -5.11 -23.16
C LYS A 79 -0.51 -3.78 -22.66
N TYR A 80 -1.74 -3.47 -23.05
CA TYR A 80 -2.45 -2.29 -22.56
C TYR A 80 -2.67 -2.37 -21.04
N GLN A 81 -3.12 -3.51 -20.53
CA GLN A 81 -3.38 -3.72 -19.10
C GLN A 81 -2.10 -3.63 -18.26
N ILE A 82 -0.99 -4.27 -18.67
CA ILE A 82 0.31 -4.16 -17.98
C ILE A 82 0.80 -2.71 -17.98
N GLY A 83 0.63 -1.98 -19.10
CA GLY A 83 0.92 -0.55 -19.17
C GLY A 83 0.06 0.29 -18.22
N LEU A 84 -1.22 -0.05 -18.07
CA LEU A 84 -2.11 0.59 -17.11
C LEU A 84 -1.68 0.31 -15.66
N ALA A 85 -1.33 -0.95 -15.35
CA ALA A 85 -0.85 -1.36 -14.03
C ALA A 85 0.41 -0.59 -13.60
N TYR A 86 1.26 -0.19 -14.55
CA TYR A 86 2.48 0.60 -14.26
C TYR A 86 2.18 1.88 -13.47
N ARG A 87 1.00 2.49 -13.66
CA ARG A 87 0.58 3.69 -12.92
C ARG A 87 0.46 3.46 -11.41
N PHE A 88 0.31 2.21 -11.00
CA PHE A 88 0.11 1.79 -9.61
C PHE A 88 1.30 0.98 -9.08
N ASN A 89 2.45 0.97 -9.77
CA ASN A 89 3.60 0.12 -9.40
C ASN A 89 4.19 0.42 -8.00
N GLN A 90 3.92 1.60 -7.43
CA GLN A 90 4.33 1.96 -6.07
C GLN A 90 3.29 1.62 -5.00
N ALA A 91 2.09 1.16 -5.36
CA ALA A 91 1.00 1.01 -4.41
C ALA A 91 1.31 -0.05 -3.33
N ILE A 92 1.78 -1.23 -3.73
CA ILE A 92 2.19 -2.28 -2.78
C ILE A 92 3.41 -1.85 -1.95
N PRO A 93 4.52 -1.33 -2.53
CA PRO A 93 5.63 -0.81 -1.73
C PRO A 93 5.23 0.26 -0.70
N LEU A 94 4.36 1.20 -1.07
CA LEU A 94 3.88 2.25 -0.17
C LEU A 94 3.00 1.67 0.95
N LEU A 95 2.17 0.67 0.62
CA LEU A 95 1.34 -0.02 1.61
C LEU A 95 2.20 -0.81 2.61
N ILE A 96 3.24 -1.50 2.13
CA ILE A 96 4.24 -2.19 2.97
C ILE A 96 4.94 -1.21 3.90
N ALA A 97 5.48 -0.11 3.37
CA ALA A 97 6.13 0.91 4.18
C ALA A 97 5.18 1.53 5.22
N GLY A 98 3.90 1.70 4.86
CA GLY A 98 2.84 2.15 5.78
C GLY A 98 2.61 1.16 6.92
N ALA A 99 2.53 -0.13 6.61
CA ALA A 99 2.35 -1.20 7.58
C ALA A 99 3.57 -1.35 8.52
N GLU A 100 4.79 -1.31 7.99
CA GLU A 100 6.03 -1.35 8.78
C GLU A 100 6.13 -0.17 9.76
N LYS A 101 5.75 1.03 9.30
CA LYS A 101 5.71 2.23 10.14
C LYS A 101 4.78 2.07 11.35
N ILE A 102 3.64 1.40 11.16
CA ILE A 102 2.66 1.17 12.23
C ILE A 102 3.08 0.01 13.13
N ASN A 103 3.64 -1.05 12.55
CA ASN A 103 4.16 -2.21 13.27
C ASN A 103 5.42 -1.87 14.10
N GLY A 104 6.14 -0.81 13.73
CA GLY A 104 7.36 -0.34 14.41
C GLY A 104 8.60 -1.20 14.14
N LYS A 105 8.50 -2.20 13.27
CA LYS A 105 9.60 -3.07 12.84
C LYS A 105 9.51 -3.30 11.32
N PRO A 106 10.64 -3.41 10.62
CA PRO A 106 10.64 -3.83 9.23
C PRO A 106 10.14 -5.27 9.11
N PHE A 107 9.48 -5.59 8.01
CA PHE A 107 9.10 -6.95 7.67
C PHE A 107 10.30 -7.74 7.14
N LYS A 108 10.05 -9.00 6.74
CA LYS A 108 11.06 -9.85 6.11
C LYS A 108 11.65 -9.12 4.90
N PRO A 109 12.98 -8.97 4.81
CA PRO A 109 13.59 -8.25 3.70
C PRO A 109 13.33 -9.00 2.39
N MET A 110 12.84 -8.28 1.39
CA MET A 110 12.81 -8.78 0.03
C MET A 110 14.23 -8.84 -0.53
N LYS A 111 14.51 -9.86 -1.36
CA LYS A 111 15.81 -10.03 -2.02
C LYS A 111 16.18 -8.83 -2.91
N TYR A 112 15.17 -8.11 -3.41
CA TYR A 112 15.32 -6.91 -4.23
C TYR A 112 14.54 -5.74 -3.62
N ILE A 113 14.96 -4.51 -3.93
CA ILE A 113 14.25 -3.30 -3.48
C ILE A 113 12.82 -3.34 -4.05
N PRO A 114 11.77 -3.24 -3.21
CA PRO A 114 10.39 -3.43 -3.64
C PRO A 114 9.98 -2.56 -4.85
N ALA A 115 10.41 -1.30 -4.90
CA ALA A 115 10.10 -0.41 -6.02
C ALA A 115 10.70 -0.87 -7.37
N HIS A 116 11.89 -1.49 -7.34
CA HIS A 116 12.53 -2.03 -8.54
C HIS A 116 11.88 -3.36 -8.93
N TRP A 117 11.51 -4.17 -7.93
CA TRP A 117 10.84 -5.46 -8.08
C TRP A 117 9.60 -5.36 -8.99
N PHE A 118 8.67 -4.43 -8.69
CA PHE A 118 7.46 -4.26 -9.49
C PHE A 118 7.73 -3.69 -10.88
N THR A 119 8.78 -2.87 -11.03
CA THR A 119 9.19 -2.31 -12.31
C THR A 119 9.76 -3.39 -13.24
N GLU A 120 10.64 -4.24 -12.74
CA GLU A 120 11.23 -5.34 -13.52
C GLU A 120 10.18 -6.34 -13.98
N ILE A 121 9.25 -6.72 -13.11
CA ILE A 121 8.16 -7.62 -13.49
C ILE A 121 7.26 -6.99 -14.55
N ASN A 122 6.92 -5.72 -14.43
CA ASN A 122 6.14 -5.03 -15.46
C ASN A 122 6.88 -4.97 -16.80
N ASN A 123 8.19 -4.74 -16.77
CA ASN A 123 9.02 -4.70 -17.98
C ASN A 123 9.11 -6.08 -18.65
N ALA A 124 9.36 -7.13 -17.86
CA ALA A 124 9.40 -8.50 -18.34
C ALA A 124 8.06 -8.90 -18.95
N LEU A 125 6.96 -8.68 -18.23
CA LEU A 125 5.61 -8.94 -18.70
C LEU A 125 5.29 -8.14 -19.97
N GLY A 126 5.62 -6.85 -20.03
CA GLY A 126 5.45 -6.01 -21.22
C GLY A 126 6.27 -6.49 -22.42
N THR A 127 7.44 -7.07 -22.18
CA THR A 127 8.29 -7.68 -23.22
C THR A 127 7.65 -8.95 -23.76
N ILE A 128 7.22 -9.86 -22.86
CA ILE A 128 6.54 -11.11 -23.22
C ILE A 128 5.29 -10.83 -24.06
N GLY A 129 4.49 -9.83 -23.67
CA GLY A 129 3.28 -9.44 -24.41
C GLY A 129 3.54 -8.79 -25.76
N SER A 130 4.76 -8.30 -26.00
CA SER A 130 5.13 -7.64 -27.26
C SER A 130 5.65 -8.63 -28.31
N ASP A 131 6.01 -9.86 -27.93
CA ASP A 131 6.35 -10.90 -28.90
C ASP A 131 5.08 -11.35 -29.65
N GLY A 132 5.16 -11.42 -30.98
CA GLY A 132 4.08 -11.88 -31.84
C GLY A 132 4.03 -13.41 -32.00
N ALA A 133 5.04 -14.13 -31.50
CA ALA A 133 5.11 -15.58 -31.53
C ALA A 133 4.22 -16.23 -30.43
N SER A 134 4.06 -17.56 -30.49
CA SER A 134 3.50 -18.31 -29.36
C SER A 134 4.43 -18.18 -28.15
N LEU A 135 3.86 -18.18 -26.93
CA LEU A 135 4.67 -18.16 -25.70
C LEU A 135 5.61 -19.35 -25.69
N THR A 136 6.89 -19.08 -25.44
CA THR A 136 7.87 -20.13 -25.14
C THR A 136 7.55 -20.79 -23.80
N GLU A 137 8.13 -21.96 -23.52
CA GLU A 137 7.93 -22.65 -22.23
C GLU A 137 8.42 -21.80 -21.05
N GLU A 138 9.51 -21.05 -21.23
CA GLU A 138 10.03 -20.11 -20.23
C GLU A 138 9.05 -18.96 -19.97
N GLU A 139 8.53 -18.33 -21.02
CA GLU A 139 7.53 -17.26 -20.90
C GLU A 139 6.24 -17.76 -20.28
N LEU A 140 5.80 -18.96 -20.64
CA LEU A 140 4.62 -19.58 -20.05
C LEU A 140 4.81 -19.82 -18.55
N SER A 141 5.98 -20.34 -18.14
CA SER A 141 6.34 -20.50 -16.73
C SER A 141 6.37 -19.16 -16.00
N TYR A 142 6.93 -18.13 -16.63
CA TYR A 142 6.98 -16.77 -16.11
C TYR A 142 5.57 -16.21 -15.87
N VAL A 143 4.72 -16.23 -16.90
CA VAL A 143 3.37 -15.67 -16.82
C VAL A 143 2.52 -16.44 -15.81
N LYS A 144 2.65 -17.78 -15.71
CA LYS A 144 1.97 -18.58 -14.69
C LYS A 144 2.37 -18.19 -13.27
N THR A 145 3.67 -18.04 -13.03
CA THR A 145 4.18 -17.69 -11.70
C THR A 145 3.77 -16.28 -11.30
N ALA A 146 3.84 -15.34 -12.24
CA ALA A 146 3.34 -13.98 -12.03
C ALA A 146 1.82 -13.97 -11.76
N HIS A 147 1.05 -14.74 -12.53
CA HIS A 147 -0.40 -14.87 -12.35
C HIS A 147 -0.74 -15.39 -10.95
N GLU A 148 -0.09 -16.46 -10.51
CA GLU A 148 -0.31 -17.04 -9.19
C GLU A 148 0.02 -16.03 -8.07
N LEU A 149 1.17 -15.35 -8.18
CA LEU A 149 1.60 -14.37 -7.20
C LEU A 149 0.63 -13.19 -7.07
N PHE A 150 0.17 -12.64 -8.20
CA PHE A 150 -0.80 -11.54 -8.20
C PHE A 150 -2.22 -12.01 -7.84
N SER A 151 -2.57 -13.26 -8.12
CA SER A 151 -3.84 -13.86 -7.65
C SER A 151 -3.87 -13.96 -6.13
N GLN A 152 -2.81 -14.49 -5.52
CA GLN A 152 -2.71 -14.59 -4.06
C GLN A 152 -2.68 -13.20 -3.41
N THR A 153 -1.96 -12.25 -4.01
CA THR A 153 -1.93 -10.86 -3.54
C THR A 153 -3.33 -10.21 -3.60
N ALA A 154 -4.05 -10.36 -4.71
CA ALA A 154 -5.40 -9.83 -4.86
C ALA A 154 -6.36 -10.45 -3.84
N GLN A 155 -6.29 -11.78 -3.64
CA GLN A 155 -7.12 -12.49 -2.66
C GLN A 155 -6.85 -12.03 -1.22
N LEU A 156 -5.58 -11.82 -0.86
CA LEU A 156 -5.19 -11.30 0.45
C LEU A 156 -5.75 -9.89 0.67
N LEU A 157 -5.68 -9.04 -0.35
CA LEU A 157 -6.23 -7.69 -0.29
C LEU A 157 -7.76 -7.74 -0.15
N GLU A 158 -8.48 -8.52 -0.96
CA GLU A 158 -9.95 -8.70 -0.85
C GLU A 158 -10.42 -9.10 0.56
N GLY A 159 -9.58 -9.78 1.35
CA GLY A 159 -9.92 -10.20 2.72
C GLY A 159 -10.05 -9.07 3.76
N PHE A 160 -9.71 -7.83 3.43
CA PHE A 160 -9.87 -6.67 4.32
C PHE A 160 -11.11 -5.85 3.93
N GLU A 161 -12.29 -6.36 4.27
CA GLU A 161 -13.52 -5.58 4.23
C GLU A 161 -13.74 -4.90 5.59
N VAL A 162 -13.91 -3.58 5.58
CA VAL A 162 -14.35 -2.85 6.77
C VAL A 162 -15.67 -2.17 6.45
N GLU A 163 -16.75 -2.72 6.99
CA GLU A 163 -18.06 -2.06 7.02
C GLU A 163 -17.99 -0.88 8.00
N SER A 164 -17.56 0.28 7.52
CA SER A 164 -17.52 1.48 8.38
C SER A 164 -17.58 2.78 7.60
N THR A 165 -17.79 3.87 8.31
CA THR A 165 -17.69 5.22 7.74
C THR A 165 -16.23 5.50 7.31
N ALA A 166 -16.04 6.43 6.37
CA ALA A 166 -14.72 6.73 5.82
C ALA A 166 -13.70 7.21 6.88
N ASP A 167 -14.17 7.90 7.92
CA ASP A 167 -13.31 8.41 8.99
C ASP A 167 -12.96 7.32 10.02
N ASP A 168 -13.91 6.43 10.34
CA ASP A 168 -13.66 5.28 11.21
C ASP A 168 -12.70 4.28 10.54
N LEU A 169 -12.84 4.04 9.23
CA LEU A 169 -11.90 3.25 8.45
C LEU A 169 -10.51 3.91 8.44
N ALA A 170 -10.44 5.23 8.30
CA ALA A 170 -9.16 5.94 8.32
C ALA A 170 -8.47 5.79 9.67
N LEU A 171 -9.20 5.92 10.78
CA LEU A 171 -8.65 5.68 12.11
C LEU A 171 -8.19 4.24 12.29
N ALA A 172 -8.97 3.26 11.84
CA ALA A 172 -8.57 1.85 11.87
C ALA A 172 -7.27 1.61 11.07
N MET A 173 -7.18 2.14 9.85
CA MET A 173 -5.98 2.07 9.03
C MET A 173 -4.78 2.74 9.71
N ALA A 174 -4.96 3.90 10.34
CA ALA A 174 -3.88 4.62 11.02
C ALA A 174 -3.38 3.90 12.29
N GLN A 175 -4.26 3.17 12.98
CA GLN A 175 -3.94 2.44 14.20
C GLN A 175 -3.37 1.04 13.94
N GLY A 176 -3.59 0.48 12.75
CA GLY A 176 -3.10 -0.85 12.36
C GLY A 176 -4.16 -1.93 12.49
N GLY A 177 -3.74 -3.14 12.88
CA GLY A 177 -4.63 -4.29 13.06
C GLY A 177 -4.52 -5.30 11.92
N ALA A 178 -5.64 -5.94 11.55
CA ALA A 178 -5.65 -7.08 10.64
C ALA A 178 -5.00 -6.79 9.27
N TRP A 179 -5.18 -5.58 8.74
CA TRP A 179 -4.57 -5.22 7.46
C TRP A 179 -3.03 -5.21 7.51
N VAL A 180 -2.41 -4.92 8.66
CA VAL A 180 -0.95 -4.97 8.81
C VAL A 180 -0.46 -6.41 8.62
N SER A 181 -1.18 -7.38 9.18
CA SER A 181 -0.87 -8.82 9.00
C SER A 181 -1.15 -9.31 7.59
N ILE A 182 -2.13 -8.75 6.89
CA ILE A 182 -2.36 -9.01 5.46
C ILE A 182 -1.16 -8.51 4.65
N VAL A 183 -0.70 -7.29 4.91
CA VAL A 183 0.43 -6.69 4.20
C VAL A 183 1.75 -7.39 4.52
N GLU A 184 1.93 -7.90 5.75
CA GLU A 184 3.05 -8.77 6.12
C GLU A 184 3.05 -10.06 5.28
N GLN A 185 1.90 -10.73 5.13
CA GLN A 185 1.77 -11.90 4.26
C GLN A 185 2.06 -11.58 2.79
N ILE A 186 1.59 -10.43 2.30
CA ILE A 186 1.91 -9.95 0.94
C ILE A 186 3.43 -9.76 0.80
N ASN A 187 4.07 -9.14 1.79
CA ASN A 187 5.53 -8.98 1.80
C ASN A 187 6.24 -10.34 1.77
N ASP A 188 5.77 -11.33 2.53
CA ASP A 188 6.35 -12.66 2.56
C ASP A 188 6.22 -13.38 1.21
N LEU A 189 5.06 -13.27 0.54
CA LEU A 189 4.87 -13.79 -0.83
C LEU A 189 5.92 -13.23 -1.79
N PHE A 190 6.19 -11.92 -1.72
CA PHE A 190 7.18 -11.27 -2.58
C PHE A 190 8.63 -11.57 -2.17
N ALA A 191 8.89 -11.77 -0.87
CA ALA A 191 10.20 -12.13 -0.37
C ALA A 191 10.59 -13.58 -0.73
N GLU A 192 9.59 -14.46 -0.91
CA GLU A 192 9.77 -15.88 -1.26
C GLU A 192 9.61 -16.14 -2.77
N ALA A 193 9.24 -15.12 -3.54
CA ALA A 193 9.04 -15.22 -4.98
C ALA A 193 10.30 -15.73 -5.70
N PRO A 194 10.15 -16.61 -6.72
CA PRO A 194 11.29 -17.14 -7.47
C PRO A 194 12.15 -16.05 -8.11
N GLU A 195 13.47 -16.24 -8.06
CA GLU A 195 14.44 -15.24 -8.55
C GLU A 195 14.31 -14.94 -10.06
N PHE A 196 13.84 -15.90 -10.86
CA PHE A 196 13.68 -15.71 -12.30
C PHE A 196 12.63 -14.63 -12.65
N LEU A 197 11.74 -14.27 -11.72
CA LEU A 197 10.82 -13.14 -11.91
C LEU A 197 11.56 -11.79 -12.00
N PHE A 198 12.82 -11.71 -11.55
CA PHE A 198 13.63 -10.47 -11.58
C PHE A 198 14.67 -10.45 -12.68
N THR A 199 15.10 -11.62 -13.11
CA THR A 199 16.24 -11.76 -14.02
C THR A 199 15.81 -12.06 -15.44
N TYR A 200 14.50 -12.13 -15.70
CA TYR A 200 13.99 -12.33 -17.05
C TYR A 200 14.52 -11.26 -17.99
N ARG A 201 15.37 -11.69 -18.91
CA ARG A 201 15.84 -10.88 -20.03
C ARG A 201 15.43 -11.61 -21.29
N SER A 202 14.57 -10.96 -22.07
CA SER A 202 14.22 -11.49 -23.40
C SER A 202 15.51 -11.70 -24.21
N THR A 203 15.69 -12.92 -24.70
CA THR A 203 16.81 -13.29 -25.58
C THR A 203 16.73 -12.64 -26.96
N LEU A 204 15.67 -11.88 -27.25
CA LEU A 204 15.48 -11.15 -28.52
C LEU A 204 16.30 -9.85 -28.60
N GLY A 205 17.01 -9.44 -27.55
CA GLY A 205 17.89 -8.27 -27.56
C GLY A 205 19.30 -8.49 -28.12
N SER A 206 19.63 -9.69 -28.60
CA SER A 206 20.98 -10.05 -29.08
C SER A 206 21.05 -10.33 -30.59
N LYS A 207 20.32 -9.57 -31.42
CA LYS A 207 20.53 -9.53 -32.88
C LYS A 207 20.49 -8.11 -33.40
#